data_AF-A0A535PT89-F1
#
_entry.id   AF-A0A535PT89-F1
#
_cell.length_a   1.000
_cell.length_b   1.000
_cell.length_c   1.000
_cell.angle_alpha   90.00
_cell.angle_beta   90.00
_cell.angle_gamma   90.00
#
_symmetry.space_group_name_H-M   'P 1'
#
loop_
_entity.id
_entity.type
_entity.pdbx_description
1 polymer ?
#
loop_
_entity_poly.entity_id
_entity_poly.type
_entity_poly.pdbx_seq_one_letter_code
_entity_poly.pdbx_strand_id
1 'polypeptide(L)' 'MRSADRSTAVTGSQVRRAPAGTSWRTNRLFHVLQVGDQAPDFKLPTTGGQELTLGDALEKYRALVFLFYVLDFTGG' A
#
# COMPACT_ATOMS: atom_id res chain seq x y z
N MET A 1 48.96 19.22 14.06
CA MET A 1 47.81 20.03 14.56
C MET A 1 46.64 19.81 13.62
N ARG A 2 45.47 19.54 14.18
CA ARG A 2 44.24 19.05 13.52
C ARG A 2 43.59 20.17 12.69
N SER A 3 43.15 19.86 11.47
CA SER A 3 42.17 20.68 10.74
C SER A 3 40.99 19.80 10.37
N ALA A 4 39.80 20.26 10.72
CA ALA A 4 38.57 19.49 10.83
C ALA A 4 37.91 19.27 9.47
N ASP A 5 37.68 18.02 9.13
CA ASP A 5 36.85 17.61 8.00
C ASP A 5 35.37 17.72 8.43
N ARG A 6 34.73 18.83 8.07
CA ARG A 6 33.34 19.12 8.46
C ARG A 6 32.39 18.49 7.45
N SER A 7 32.18 17.19 7.59
CA SER A 7 31.22 16.42 6.78
C SER A 7 29.79 16.87 7.14
N THR A 8 29.14 17.63 6.26
CA THR A 8 27.72 17.98 6.38
C THR A 8 26.88 16.80 5.92
N ALA A 9 26.53 15.92 6.85
CA ALA A 9 25.52 14.90 6.59
C ALA A 9 24.17 15.61 6.44
N VAL A 10 23.68 15.69 5.21
CA VAL A 10 22.27 15.98 4.91
C VAL A 10 21.47 14.83 5.49
N THR A 11 20.85 15.04 6.65
CA THR A 11 19.85 14.13 7.21
C THR A 11 18.63 14.17 6.30
N GLY A 12 18.69 13.42 5.21
CA GLY A 12 17.51 13.01 4.48
C GLY A 12 16.66 12.20 5.45
N SER A 13 15.56 12.80 5.92
CA SER A 13 14.50 12.09 6.63
C SER A 13 13.93 11.02 5.69
N GLN A 14 14.58 9.87 5.61
CA GLN A 14 13.94 8.65 5.16
C GLN A 14 12.91 8.31 6.22
N VAL A 15 11.68 8.80 6.00
CA VAL A 15 10.50 8.16 6.57
C VAL A 15 10.59 6.70 6.12
N ARG A 16 11.00 5.82 7.03
CA ARG A 16 10.85 4.38 6.87
C ARG A 16 9.36 4.13 6.73
N ARG A 17 8.86 4.16 5.49
CA ARG A 17 7.50 3.76 5.18
C ARG A 17 7.46 2.25 5.38
N ALA A 18 6.87 1.83 6.50
CA ALA A 18 6.58 0.44 6.72
C ALA A 18 5.68 -0.05 5.57
N PRO A 19 5.89 -1.26 5.04
CA PRO A 19 4.97 -1.84 4.07
C PRO A 19 3.56 -1.87 4.67
N ALA A 20 2.54 -1.65 3.83
CA ALA A 20 1.14 -1.64 4.22
C ALA A 20 0.81 -2.80 5.19
N GLY A 21 0.09 -2.46 6.26
CA GLY A 21 -0.07 -3.18 7.51
C GLY A 21 -0.22 -4.70 7.39
N THR A 22 0.86 -5.41 7.65
CA THR A 22 0.79 -6.69 8.34
C THR A 22 1.02 -6.41 9.81
N SER A 23 -0.05 -6.46 10.63
CA SER A 23 0.10 -6.37 12.08
C SER A 23 0.90 -7.59 12.57
N TRP A 24 2.07 -7.34 13.17
CA TRP A 24 2.94 -8.39 13.71
C TRP A 24 2.39 -8.98 15.03
N ARG A 25 1.22 -8.54 15.51
CA ARG A 25 0.75 -8.79 16.88
C ARG A 25 -0.43 -9.74 17.05
N THR A 26 -1.07 -10.24 15.99
CA THR A 26 -2.18 -11.20 16.18
C THR A 26 -2.25 -12.19 15.04
N ASN A 27 -2.13 -13.48 15.39
CA ASN A 27 -2.29 -14.68 14.56
C ASN A 27 -1.38 -14.80 13.33
N ARG A 28 -0.28 -15.55 13.48
CA ARG A 28 0.63 -16.02 12.41
C ARG A 28 -0.04 -16.84 11.29
N LEU A 29 -1.35 -17.06 11.37
CA LEU A 29 -2.12 -17.90 10.44
C LEU A 29 -2.92 -17.10 9.42
N PHE A 30 -3.15 -15.79 9.62
CA PHE A 30 -3.97 -14.97 8.73
C PHE A 30 -3.38 -13.57 8.56
N HIS A 31 -2.91 -13.24 7.35
CA HIS A 31 -2.54 -11.87 6.98
C HIS A 31 -3.79 -11.08 6.64
N VAL A 32 -4.38 -10.44 7.65
CA VAL A 32 -5.50 -9.52 7.48
C VAL A 32 -4.96 -8.09 7.38
N LEU A 33 -5.48 -7.31 6.43
CA LEU A 33 -5.15 -5.89 6.31
C LEU A 33 -5.67 -5.12 7.52
N GLN A 34 -4.80 -4.32 8.13
CA GLN A 34 -5.10 -3.57 9.35
C GLN A 34 -5.90 -2.28 9.02
N VAL A 35 -7.01 -2.06 9.71
CA VAL A 35 -7.78 -0.81 9.60
C VAL A 35 -6.99 0.36 10.19
N GLY A 36 -7.02 1.49 9.48
CA GLY A 36 -6.28 2.70 9.84
C GLY A 36 -4.92 2.81 9.16
N ASP A 37 -4.36 1.70 8.68
CA ASP A 37 -3.14 1.71 7.88
C ASP A 37 -3.45 2.11 6.43
N GLN A 38 -2.43 2.63 5.75
CA GLN A 38 -2.52 2.89 4.32
C GLN A 38 -2.82 1.58 3.58
N ALA A 39 -3.85 1.61 2.72
CA ALA A 39 -4.20 0.46 1.88
C ALA A 39 -3.02 0.07 0.97
N PRO A 40 -2.79 -1.23 0.74
CA PRO A 40 -1.76 -1.68 -0.18
C PRO A 40 -2.11 -1.21 -1.59
N ASP A 41 -1.11 -0.77 -2.35
CA ASP A 41 -1.30 -0.51 -3.76
C ASP A 41 -1.40 -1.84 -4.52
N PHE A 42 -2.35 -1.93 -5.44
CA PHE A 42 -2.56 -3.11 -6.27
C PHE A 42 -3.09 -2.71 -7.63
N LYS A 43 -2.89 -3.61 -8.60
CA LYS A 43 -3.38 -3.47 -9.96
C LYS A 43 -4.50 -4.46 -10.22
N LEU A 44 -5.59 -3.99 -10.79
CA LEU A 44 -6.68 -4.83 -11.25
C LEU A 44 -6.73 -4.85 -12.78
N PRO A 45 -6.75 -6.04 -13.41
CA PRO A 45 -7.09 -6.13 -14.82
C PRO A 45 -8.57 -5.75 -14.99
N THR A 46 -8.86 -4.90 -15.96
CA THR A 46 -10.23 -4.57 -16.34
C THR A 46 -10.64 -5.36 -17.58
N THR A 47 -11.95 -5.54 -17.78
CA THR A 47 -12.52 -6.23 -18.95
C THR A 47 -12.11 -5.60 -20.29
N GLY A 48 -11.67 -4.35 -20.28
CA GLY A 48 -11.18 -3.62 -21.48
C GLY A 48 -9.69 -3.80 -21.78
N GLY A 49 -8.98 -4.69 -21.07
CA GLY A 49 -7.54 -4.90 -21.25
C GLY A 49 -6.66 -3.79 -20.67
N GLN A 50 -7.26 -2.81 -19.98
CA GLN A 50 -6.54 -1.77 -19.24
C GLN A 50 -6.28 -2.24 -17.81
N GLU A 51 -5.17 -1.80 -17.22
CA GLU A 51 -4.91 -1.98 -15.79
C GLU A 51 -5.44 -0.77 -15.02
N LEU A 52 -6.12 -1.01 -13.90
CA LEU A 52 -6.49 0.02 -12.93
C LEU A 52 -5.59 -0.11 -11.70
N THR A 53 -4.89 0.95 -11.32
CA THR A 53 -4.15 0.98 -10.05
C THR A 53 -4.97 1.67 -8.96
N LEU A 54 -4.74 1.30 -7.69
CA LEU A 54 -5.40 1.96 -6.56
C LEU A 54 -5.00 3.44 -6.47
N GLY A 55 -3.73 3.76 -6.75
CA GLY A 55 -3.23 5.13 -6.81
C GLY A 55 -4.04 6.01 -7.77
N ASP A 56 -4.18 5.57 -9.04
CA ASP A 56 -4.90 6.32 -10.07
C ASP A 56 -6.38 6.53 -9.70
N ALA A 57 -6.99 5.55 -9.05
CA ALA A 57 -8.39 5.63 -8.62
C ALA A 57 -8.57 6.65 -7.48
N LEU A 58 -7.64 6.72 -6.53
CA LEU A 58 -7.70 7.65 -5.39
C LEU A 58 -7.44 9.11 -5.80
N GLU A 59 -6.69 9.35 -6.87
CA GLU A 59 -6.54 10.70 -7.41
C GLU A 59 -7.86 11.26 -7.94
N LYS A 60 -8.72 10.38 -8.47
CA LYS A 60 -10.00 10.75 -9.07
C LYS A 60 -11.16 10.75 -8.08
N TYR A 61 -11.14 9.88 -7.06
CA TYR A 61 -12.27 9.67 -6.15
C TYR A 61 -11.86 9.83 -4.68
N ARG A 62 -12.70 10.48 -3.88
CA ARG A 62 -12.44 10.68 -2.44
C ARG A 62 -12.54 9.42 -1.58
N ALA A 63 -13.30 8.43 -2.03
CA ALA A 63 -13.49 7.15 -1.35
C ALA A 63 -13.73 6.06 -2.39
N LEU A 64 -13.22 4.86 -2.10
CA LEU A 64 -13.31 3.68 -2.97
C LEU A 64 -13.80 2.49 -2.16
N VAL A 65 -14.65 1.66 -2.78
CA VAL A 65 -15.13 0.40 -2.21
C VAL A 65 -14.75 -0.72 -3.17
N PHE A 66 -13.97 -1.68 -2.69
CA PHE A 66 -13.58 -2.87 -3.45
C PHE A 66 -14.37 -4.08 -2.96
N LEU A 67 -15.07 -4.74 -3.87
CA LEU A 67 -15.83 -5.96 -3.62
C LEU A 67 -15.18 -7.11 -4.37
N PHE A 68 -14.64 -8.07 -3.64
CA PHE A 68 -14.06 -9.29 -4.20
C PHE A 68 -15.08 -10.42 -4.14
N TYR A 69 -15.32 -11.06 -5.27
CA TYR A 69 -16.21 -12.21 -5.38
C TYR A 69 -15.53 -13.30 -6.23
N VAL A 70 -15.97 -14.54 -6.07
CA VAL A 70 -15.20 -15.70 -6.54
C VAL A 70 -15.38 -15.94 -8.03
N LEU A 71 -16.62 -15.89 -8.53
CA LEU A 71 -16.94 -16.19 -9.93
C LEU A 71 -18.10 -15.33 -10.41
N ASP A 72 -18.03 -14.94 -11.68
CA ASP A 72 -19.20 -14.45 -12.39
C ASP A 72 -20.24 -15.58 -12.53
N PHE A 73 -21.52 -15.25 -12.37
CA PHE A 73 -22.65 -16.16 -12.59
C PHE A 73 -22.81 -17.36 -11.63
N THR A 74 -22.23 -17.32 -10.43
CA THR A 74 -22.65 -18.26 -9.37
C THR A 74 -23.99 -17.82 -8.78
N GLY A 75 -25.08 -18.49 -9.19
CA GLY A 75 -26.41 -18.35 -8.60
C GLY A 75 -26.48 -18.96 -7.20
N GLY A 76 -27.19 -18.29 -6.30
CA GLY A 76 -27.56 -18.82 -4.98
C GLY A 76 -28.70 -19.82 -5.03
#